data_AF-A0A3A4RN52-F1
#
_entry.id   AF-A0A3A4RN52-F1
#
_cell.length_a   1.000
_cell.length_b   1.000
_cell.length_c   1.000
_cell.angle_alpha   90.00
_cell.angle_beta   90.00
_cell.angle_gamma   90.00
#
_symmetry.space_group_name_H-M   'P 1'
#
loop_
_entity.id
_entity.type
_entity.pdbx_description
1 polymer ?
#
loop_
_entity_poly.entity_id
_entity_poly.type
_entity_poly.pdbx_seq_one_letter_code
_entity_poly.pdbx_strand_id
1 'polypeptide(L)'
;MVLQGCAGNDTLIGYASSDSLSGGAGNDVLSGLAGNDTLDGGAGTDTLSGGAGHDTYVLGLGYGAETVQENDITSGNTDLLRFLEGVATDQIWFRQVSSNLEVSIIGTSDQATITNWYAGNQYKVEQFQTADNQTLLSSQVDALVSSMAAFSPPPPGQTTLTPQQQSALSPVIAANWN
;
A
#
# COMPACT_ATOMS: atom_id res chain seq x y z
N MET A 1 -15.12 14.70 5.55
CA MET A 1 -15.46 15.52 4.37
C MET A 1 -15.02 14.79 3.10
N VAL A 2 -15.33 15.31 1.91
CA VAL A 2 -14.76 14.81 0.64
C VAL A 2 -13.94 15.93 0.01
N LEU A 3 -12.68 15.66 -0.28
CA LEU A 3 -11.77 16.54 -0.99
C LEU A 3 -11.35 15.81 -2.27
N GLN A 4 -11.55 16.46 -3.41
CA GLN A 4 -11.26 15.86 -4.70
C GLN A 4 -10.43 16.82 -5.54
N GLY A 5 -9.29 16.33 -6.01
CA GLY A 5 -8.46 16.93 -7.05
C GLY A 5 -9.05 16.68 -8.43
N CYS A 6 -8.24 16.83 -9.47
CA CYS A 6 -8.65 16.66 -10.86
C CYS A 6 -7.52 15.98 -11.66
N ALA A 7 -7.33 16.39 -12.91
CA ALA A 7 -6.09 16.12 -13.61
C ALA A 7 -5.08 17.23 -13.28
N GLY A 8 -3.82 16.88 -13.06
CA GLY A 8 -2.77 17.79 -12.65
C GLY A 8 -2.14 17.38 -11.33
N ASN A 9 -1.19 18.17 -10.84
CA ASN A 9 -0.55 17.91 -9.56
C ASN A 9 -1.25 18.76 -8.49
N ASP A 10 -1.98 18.11 -7.60
CA ASP A 10 -2.80 18.71 -6.58
C ASP A 10 -2.18 18.56 -5.19
N THR A 11 -2.53 19.48 -4.29
CA THR A 11 -2.24 19.34 -2.86
C THR A 11 -3.56 19.40 -2.10
N LEU A 12 -3.92 18.28 -1.47
CA LEU A 12 -5.14 18.12 -0.69
C LEU A 12 -4.76 17.96 0.78
N ILE A 13 -5.35 18.80 1.62
CA ILE A 13 -5.14 18.75 3.07
C ILE A 13 -6.52 18.62 3.70
N GLY A 14 -6.73 17.54 4.42
CA GLY A 14 -7.91 17.26 5.22
C GLY A 14 -7.96 18.12 6.49
N TYR A 15 -8.72 17.63 7.45
CA TYR A 15 -9.06 18.32 8.68
C TYR A 15 -8.87 17.38 9.86
N ALA A 16 -9.33 17.78 11.05
CA ALA A 16 -9.30 16.91 12.24
C ALA A 16 -10.48 15.91 12.29
N SER A 17 -11.12 15.66 11.15
CA SER A 17 -12.30 14.79 11.02
C SER A 17 -12.03 13.75 9.95
N SER A 18 -12.71 12.61 10.01
CA SER A 18 -12.68 11.63 8.92
C SER A 18 -13.01 12.23 7.55
N ASP A 19 -12.03 12.19 6.68
CA ASP A 19 -12.04 12.73 5.33
C ASP A 19 -11.80 11.66 4.27
N SER A 20 -12.30 11.91 3.07
CA SER A 20 -12.00 11.14 1.87
C SER A 20 -11.29 12.07 0.90
N LEU A 21 -10.02 11.80 0.63
CA LEU A 21 -9.15 12.58 -0.25
C LEU A 21 -8.91 11.75 -1.52
N SER A 22 -9.22 12.33 -2.68
CA SER A 22 -8.97 11.72 -3.99
C SER A 22 -8.15 12.68 -4.85
N GLY A 23 -6.91 12.31 -5.18
CA GLY A 23 -5.98 13.12 -5.99
C GLY A 23 -6.42 13.20 -7.44
N GLY A 24 -6.58 12.04 -8.07
CA GLY A 24 -7.10 11.93 -9.43
C GLY A 24 -6.02 11.46 -10.38
N ALA A 25 -5.56 12.32 -11.29
CA ALA A 25 -4.47 11.97 -12.19
C ALA A 25 -3.39 13.03 -12.13
N GLY A 26 -2.14 12.63 -11.98
CA GLY A 26 -0.99 13.52 -11.82
C GLY A 26 -0.15 13.12 -10.63
N ASN A 27 0.71 14.01 -10.15
CA ASN A 27 1.56 13.73 -9.00
C ASN A 27 1.07 14.56 -7.82
N ASP A 28 0.28 13.94 -6.96
CA ASP A 28 -0.49 14.59 -5.93
C ASP A 28 0.16 14.46 -4.54
N VAL A 29 -0.20 15.38 -3.66
CA VAL A 29 0.17 15.34 -2.24
C VAL A 29 -1.10 15.38 -1.41
N LEU A 30 -1.42 14.28 -0.74
CA LEU A 30 -2.61 14.13 0.10
C LEU A 30 -2.19 14.00 1.57
N SER A 31 -2.78 14.83 2.43
CA SER A 31 -2.58 14.78 3.88
C SER A 31 -3.92 14.76 4.63
N GLY A 32 -4.23 13.68 5.34
CA GLY A 32 -5.48 13.52 6.10
C GLY A 32 -5.53 14.38 7.38
N LEU A 33 -4.39 14.44 8.08
CA LEU A 33 -4.17 15.10 9.37
C LEU A 33 -4.64 14.27 10.56
N ALA A 34 -5.88 14.43 11.01
CA ALA A 34 -6.37 13.71 12.18
C ALA A 34 -7.78 13.20 11.93
N GLY A 35 -8.10 12.04 12.48
CA GLY A 35 -9.34 11.35 12.15
C GLY A 35 -9.04 10.09 11.37
N ASN A 36 -10.09 9.40 10.93
CA ASN A 36 -9.93 8.17 10.15
C ASN A 36 -10.15 8.52 8.69
N ASP A 37 -9.07 8.63 7.92
CA ASP A 37 -9.10 9.17 6.57
C ASP A 37 -9.01 8.08 5.51
N THR A 38 -9.52 8.35 4.32
CA THR A 38 -9.31 7.51 3.13
C THR A 38 -8.59 8.33 2.08
N LEU A 39 -7.39 7.89 1.72
CA LEU A 39 -6.49 8.56 0.78
C LEU A 39 -6.36 7.71 -0.49
N ASP A 40 -6.82 8.27 -1.60
CA ASP A 40 -6.74 7.68 -2.94
C ASP A 40 -5.94 8.65 -3.83
N GLY A 41 -4.66 8.33 -4.08
CA GLY A 41 -3.82 9.14 -4.97
C GLY A 41 -4.35 9.15 -6.40
N GLY A 42 -4.87 8.01 -6.84
CA GLY A 42 -5.25 7.80 -8.23
C GLY A 42 -4.03 7.50 -9.09
N ALA A 43 -3.98 8.02 -10.31
CA ALA A 43 -2.95 7.69 -11.27
C ALA A 43 -1.78 8.70 -11.23
N GLY A 44 -0.56 8.21 -11.01
CA GLY A 44 0.66 8.98 -11.18
C GLY A 44 1.70 8.67 -10.12
N THR A 45 2.35 9.70 -9.56
CA THR A 45 3.33 9.51 -8.49
C THR A 45 2.95 10.38 -7.30
N ASP A 46 2.26 9.76 -6.35
CA ASP A 46 1.57 10.46 -5.27
C ASP A 46 2.29 10.29 -3.94
N THR A 47 2.15 11.29 -3.07
CA THR A 47 2.57 11.24 -1.68
C THR A 47 1.35 11.28 -0.78
N LEU A 48 1.14 10.22 0.00
CA LEU A 48 -0.02 10.03 0.86
C LEU A 48 0.42 10.00 2.33
N SER A 49 -0.19 10.83 3.17
CA SER A 49 0.03 10.82 4.62
C SER A 49 -1.31 10.92 5.34
N GLY A 50 -1.73 9.84 5.97
CA GLY A 50 -2.98 9.75 6.72
C GLY A 50 -2.95 10.68 7.93
N GLY A 51 -1.93 10.52 8.77
CA GLY A 51 -1.73 11.37 9.93
C GLY A 51 -2.04 10.59 11.19
N ALA A 52 -2.94 11.09 12.04
CA ALA A 52 -3.33 10.43 13.27
C ALA A 52 -4.74 9.82 13.17
N GLY A 53 -4.90 8.56 13.54
CA GLY A 53 -6.18 7.86 13.47
C GLY A 53 -6.07 6.58 12.66
N HIS A 54 -7.20 6.05 12.20
CA HIS A 54 -7.25 4.82 11.40
C HIS A 54 -7.38 5.18 9.92
N ASP A 55 -6.27 5.17 9.22
CA ASP A 55 -6.22 5.65 7.85
C ASP A 55 -6.25 4.50 6.84
N THR A 56 -6.83 4.78 5.68
CA THR A 56 -6.92 3.83 4.56
C THR A 56 -6.30 4.42 3.32
N TYR A 57 -5.22 3.80 2.86
CA TYR A 57 -4.56 4.10 1.59
C TYR A 57 -5.06 3.15 0.52
N VAL A 58 -5.38 3.68 -0.66
CA VAL A 58 -5.90 2.89 -1.79
C VAL A 58 -4.80 2.69 -2.83
N LEU A 59 -4.65 1.45 -3.28
CA LEU A 59 -3.77 1.07 -4.38
C LEU A 59 -4.55 0.20 -5.38
N GLY A 60 -4.38 0.46 -6.67
CA GLY A 60 -5.09 -0.26 -7.73
C GLY A 60 -4.26 -0.40 -8.99
N LEU A 61 -4.86 -1.05 -10.00
CA LEU A 61 -4.26 -1.14 -11.32
C LEU A 61 -4.29 0.23 -12.02
N GLY A 62 -3.16 0.67 -12.55
CA GLY A 62 -3.00 1.97 -13.22
C GLY A 62 -2.81 3.17 -12.28
N TYR A 63 -2.52 2.92 -11.01
CA TYR A 63 -2.27 3.97 -10.03
C TYR A 63 -0.82 4.53 -10.09
N GLY A 64 0.13 3.77 -10.63
CA GLY A 64 1.51 4.23 -10.77
C GLY A 64 2.37 3.98 -9.53
N ALA A 65 2.95 5.02 -8.93
CA ALA A 65 3.94 4.85 -7.88
C ALA A 65 3.68 5.76 -6.69
N GLU A 66 3.15 5.18 -5.62
CA GLU A 66 2.69 5.89 -4.45
C GLU A 66 3.72 5.80 -3.32
N THR A 67 3.85 6.89 -2.58
CA THR A 67 4.67 6.97 -1.37
C THR A 67 3.75 7.18 -0.18
N VAL A 68 3.70 6.18 0.70
CA VAL A 68 2.92 6.23 1.95
C VAL A 68 3.85 6.64 3.10
N GLN A 69 3.44 7.68 3.82
CA GLN A 69 4.18 8.27 4.94
C GLN A 69 3.34 8.19 6.21
N GLU A 70 3.63 7.14 6.99
CA GLU A 70 3.12 6.98 8.33
C GLU A 70 4.03 7.64 9.35
N ASN A 71 3.46 8.15 10.44
CA ASN A 71 4.21 8.60 11.61
C ASN A 71 3.32 8.67 12.88
N ASP A 72 2.25 7.86 12.93
CA ASP A 72 1.35 7.88 14.07
C ASP A 72 1.91 7.08 15.25
N ILE A 73 1.90 7.71 16.42
CA ILE A 73 2.30 7.11 17.70
C ILE A 73 1.10 6.86 18.61
N THR A 74 -0.10 7.15 18.13
CA THR A 74 -1.35 7.01 18.88
C THR A 74 -1.65 5.52 19.08
N SER A 75 -1.81 5.10 20.33
CA SER A 75 -2.06 3.69 20.63
C SER A 75 -3.44 3.23 20.13
N GLY A 76 -3.49 2.05 19.52
CA GLY A 76 -4.73 1.41 19.12
C GLY A 76 -5.26 1.87 17.76
N ASN A 77 -4.51 2.68 17.02
CA ASN A 77 -4.75 2.93 15.61
C ASN A 77 -4.42 1.66 14.78
N THR A 78 -4.91 1.63 13.56
CA THR A 78 -4.77 0.48 12.65
C THR A 78 -4.97 1.03 11.26
N ASP A 79 -3.87 1.17 10.55
CA ASP A 79 -3.84 1.71 9.21
C ASP A 79 -3.92 0.57 8.19
N LEU A 80 -4.50 0.87 7.04
CA LEU A 80 -4.85 -0.10 6.02
C LEU A 80 -4.35 0.33 4.64
N LEU A 81 -3.56 -0.52 3.97
CA LEU A 81 -3.37 -0.46 2.53
C LEU A 81 -4.40 -1.38 1.88
N ARG A 82 -5.39 -0.79 1.20
CA ARG A 82 -6.46 -1.51 0.53
C ARG A 82 -6.19 -1.60 -0.97
N PHE A 83 -6.13 -2.82 -1.46
CA PHE A 83 -6.07 -3.10 -2.90
C PHE A 83 -7.47 -3.13 -3.49
N LEU A 84 -7.64 -2.47 -4.64
CA LEU A 84 -8.89 -2.50 -5.39
C LEU A 84 -9.10 -3.84 -6.12
N GLU A 85 -10.28 -3.99 -6.74
CA GLU A 85 -10.63 -5.17 -7.53
C GLU A 85 -9.58 -5.48 -8.61
N GLY A 86 -9.38 -6.77 -8.88
CA GLY A 86 -8.41 -7.22 -9.88
C GLY A 86 -6.98 -7.39 -9.36
N VAL A 87 -6.76 -7.23 -8.05
CA VAL A 87 -5.50 -7.53 -7.37
C VAL A 87 -5.69 -8.67 -6.37
N ALA A 88 -5.25 -9.86 -6.74
CA ALA A 88 -5.26 -11.03 -5.86
C ALA A 88 -3.99 -11.11 -4.99
N THR A 89 -4.04 -11.92 -3.92
CA THR A 89 -2.92 -12.08 -2.98
C THR A 89 -1.64 -12.63 -3.62
N ASP A 90 -1.76 -13.42 -4.70
CA ASP A 90 -0.63 -13.93 -5.48
C ASP A 90 -0.13 -12.97 -6.57
N GLN A 91 -0.78 -11.82 -6.72
CA GLN A 91 -0.34 -10.71 -7.57
C GLN A 91 0.41 -9.62 -6.79
N ILE A 92 0.50 -9.74 -5.46
CA ILE A 92 1.16 -8.75 -4.61
C ILE A 92 2.57 -9.22 -4.27
N TRP A 93 3.57 -8.37 -4.56
CA TRP A 93 4.96 -8.64 -4.27
C TRP A 93 5.51 -7.67 -3.23
N PHE A 94 6.03 -8.20 -2.13
CA PHE A 94 6.64 -7.44 -1.04
C PHE A 94 8.17 -7.47 -1.14
N ARG A 95 8.79 -6.31 -0.98
CA ARG A 95 10.25 -6.17 -1.00
C ARG A 95 10.72 -5.15 0.02
N GLN A 96 11.71 -5.52 0.82
CA GLN A 96 12.47 -4.54 1.60
C GLN A 96 13.48 -3.81 0.70
N VAL A 97 13.43 -2.49 0.72
CA VAL A 97 14.44 -1.63 0.08
C VAL A 97 14.94 -0.61 1.10
N SER A 98 16.18 -0.79 1.56
CA SER A 98 16.74 -0.01 2.67
C SER A 98 15.83 -0.08 3.92
N SER A 99 15.30 1.04 4.38
CA SER A 99 14.37 1.12 5.51
C SER A 99 12.90 1.08 5.10
N ASN A 100 12.59 0.99 3.80
CA ASN A 100 11.24 1.04 3.27
C ASN A 100 10.70 -0.35 2.94
N LEU A 101 9.38 -0.48 2.93
CA LEU A 101 8.68 -1.60 2.35
C LEU A 101 8.09 -1.17 1.01
N GLU A 102 8.48 -1.84 -0.05
CA GLU A 102 7.83 -1.74 -1.36
C GLU A 102 6.83 -2.86 -1.53
N VAL A 103 5.66 -2.51 -2.06
CA VAL A 103 4.54 -3.41 -2.32
C VAL A 103 4.09 -3.16 -3.75
N SER A 104 4.37 -4.09 -4.66
CA SER A 104 4.08 -3.94 -6.09
C SER A 104 3.05 -4.94 -6.59
N ILE A 105 2.33 -4.55 -7.65
CA ILE A 105 1.38 -5.41 -8.34
C ILE A 105 2.06 -6.05 -9.55
N ILE A 106 2.17 -7.37 -9.53
CA ILE A 106 2.85 -8.18 -10.54
C ILE A 106 2.25 -7.94 -11.93
N GLY A 107 3.13 -7.67 -12.89
CA GLY A 107 2.76 -7.42 -14.29
C GLY A 107 2.49 -5.95 -14.61
N THR A 108 2.52 -5.07 -13.61
CA THR A 108 2.28 -3.63 -13.77
C THR A 108 3.48 -2.80 -13.33
N SER A 109 3.36 -1.48 -13.42
CA SER A 109 4.25 -0.53 -12.73
C SER A 109 3.67 -0.05 -11.40
N ASP A 110 2.51 -0.56 -10.99
CA ASP A 110 1.77 -0.10 -9.82
C ASP A 110 2.46 -0.55 -8.53
N GLN A 111 2.78 0.41 -7.65
CA GLN A 111 3.51 0.13 -6.42
C GLN A 111 3.26 1.16 -5.30
N ALA A 112 3.08 0.70 -4.07
CA ALA A 112 3.19 1.53 -2.88
C ALA A 112 4.55 1.35 -2.20
N THR A 113 5.20 2.45 -1.86
CA THR A 113 6.39 2.48 -1.00
C THR A 113 5.99 3.04 0.36
N ILE A 114 5.96 2.20 1.37
CA ILE A 114 5.75 2.62 2.76
C ILE A 114 7.11 3.00 3.34
N THR A 115 7.28 4.30 3.57
CA THR A 115 8.56 4.86 3.99
C THR A 115 8.87 4.50 5.44
N ASN A 116 10.14 4.22 5.73
CA ASN A 116 10.64 3.95 7.08
C ASN A 116 9.99 2.74 7.80
N TRP A 117 9.29 1.85 7.09
CA TRP A 117 8.68 0.63 7.63
C TRP A 117 9.58 -0.14 8.62
N TYR A 118 10.87 -0.26 8.29
CA TYR A 118 11.85 -1.00 9.10
C TYR A 118 12.55 -0.15 10.16
N ALA A 119 12.23 1.13 10.29
CA ALA A 119 12.82 2.05 11.27
C ALA A 119 12.05 2.09 12.61
N GLY A 120 10.79 1.64 12.64
CA GLY A 120 9.97 1.65 13.85
C GLY A 120 8.50 1.35 13.57
N ASN A 121 7.76 0.98 14.62
CA ASN A 121 6.35 0.60 14.46
C ASN A 121 5.44 1.76 14.03
N GLN A 122 5.77 3.01 14.39
CA GLN A 122 5.00 4.20 14.01
C GLN A 122 4.97 4.49 12.50
N TYR A 123 5.81 3.80 11.72
CA TYR A 123 5.91 3.97 10.27
C TYR A 123 5.21 2.83 9.51
N LYS A 124 4.56 1.92 10.23
CA LYS A 124 3.92 0.75 9.62
C LYS A 124 2.48 1.08 9.29
N VAL A 125 2.05 0.50 8.19
CA VAL A 125 0.63 0.22 7.93
C VAL A 125 0.32 -1.16 8.53
N GLU A 126 -0.64 -1.25 9.43
CA GLU A 126 -0.91 -2.48 10.20
C GLU A 126 -1.53 -3.58 9.35
N GLN A 127 -2.29 -3.24 8.31
CA GLN A 127 -3.05 -4.19 7.53
C GLN A 127 -2.93 -3.95 6.02
N PHE A 128 -2.97 -5.04 5.29
CA PHE A 128 -3.08 -5.06 3.84
C PHE A 128 -4.31 -5.89 3.49
N GLN A 129 -5.23 -5.36 2.69
CA GLN A 129 -6.48 -6.05 2.39
C GLN A 129 -6.81 -5.99 0.91
N THR A 130 -7.12 -7.15 0.32
CA THR A 130 -7.63 -7.25 -1.05
C THR A 130 -9.16 -7.05 -1.09
N ALA A 131 -9.71 -6.82 -2.27
CA ALA A 131 -11.15 -6.55 -2.44
C ALA A 131 -12.06 -7.70 -1.98
N ASP A 132 -11.55 -8.94 -1.91
CA ASP A 132 -12.25 -10.12 -1.36
C ASP A 132 -12.11 -10.27 0.18
N ASN A 133 -11.55 -9.26 0.85
CA ASN A 133 -11.30 -9.18 2.30
C ASN A 133 -10.20 -10.09 2.84
N GLN A 134 -9.40 -10.75 2.00
CA GLN A 134 -8.20 -11.41 2.48
C GLN A 134 -7.30 -10.35 3.11
N THR A 135 -6.88 -10.61 4.35
CA THR A 135 -6.14 -9.65 5.17
C THR A 135 -4.78 -10.22 5.55
N LEU A 136 -3.75 -9.41 5.39
CA LEU A 136 -2.38 -9.66 5.85
C LEU A 136 -2.02 -8.61 6.90
N LEU A 137 -1.55 -9.06 8.05
CA LEU A 137 -1.09 -8.18 9.12
C LEU A 137 0.37 -7.79 8.93
N SER A 138 0.77 -6.61 9.42
CA SER A 138 2.16 -6.13 9.40
C SER A 138 3.14 -7.08 10.06
N SER A 139 2.68 -7.88 11.04
CA SER A 139 3.46 -8.94 11.70
C SER A 139 3.77 -10.15 10.81
N GLN A 140 3.03 -10.32 9.71
CA GLN A 140 3.15 -11.42 8.76
C GLN A 140 3.92 -11.02 7.48
N VAL A 141 4.07 -9.72 7.22
CA VAL A 141 4.76 -9.19 6.03
C VAL A 141 6.18 -9.74 5.89
N ASP A 142 6.94 -9.84 6.99
CA ASP A 142 8.34 -10.27 6.94
C ASP A 142 8.50 -11.71 6.44
N ALA A 143 7.50 -12.58 6.63
CA ALA A 143 7.51 -13.94 6.08
C ALA A 143 7.43 -13.92 4.55
N LEU A 144 6.63 -13.02 3.97
CA LEU A 144 6.53 -12.82 2.53
C LEU A 144 7.80 -12.18 1.97
N VAL A 145 8.27 -11.08 2.58
CA VAL A 145 9.50 -10.40 2.17
C VAL A 145 10.69 -11.36 2.15
N SER A 146 10.86 -12.15 3.22
CA SER A 146 11.97 -13.12 3.31
C SER A 146 11.90 -14.19 2.23
N SER A 147 10.69 -14.67 1.92
CA SER A 147 10.48 -15.72 0.91
C SER A 147 10.65 -15.17 -0.52
N MET A 148 10.16 -13.96 -0.77
CA MET A 148 10.24 -13.28 -2.06
C MET A 148 11.67 -12.82 -2.37
N ALA A 149 12.48 -12.48 -1.37
CA ALA A 149 13.88 -12.10 -1.53
C ALA A 149 14.77 -13.20 -2.16
N ALA A 150 14.31 -14.46 -2.19
CA ALA A 150 15.00 -15.54 -2.89
C ALA A 150 14.92 -15.45 -4.43
N PHE A 151 14.12 -14.52 -4.96
CA PHE A 151 13.86 -14.36 -6.38
C PHE A 151 14.08 -12.91 -6.81
N SER A 152 14.37 -12.71 -8.10
CA SER A 152 14.22 -11.38 -8.70
C SER A 152 12.74 -10.99 -8.73
N PRO A 153 12.40 -9.71 -8.43
CA PRO A 153 11.04 -9.23 -8.57
C PRO A 153 10.52 -9.48 -10.00
N PRO A 154 9.25 -9.89 -10.16
CA PRO A 154 8.65 -10.05 -11.48
C PRO A 154 8.77 -8.74 -12.29
N PRO A 155 9.33 -8.77 -13.51
CA PRO A 155 9.43 -7.58 -14.34
C PRO A 155 8.03 -7.12 -14.80
N PRO A 156 7.88 -5.83 -15.18
CA PRO A 156 6.64 -5.35 -15.80
C PRO A 156 6.25 -6.20 -17.01
N GLY A 157 4.95 -6.50 -17.14
CA GLY A 157 4.42 -7.39 -18.18
C GLY A 157 4.44 -8.89 -17.86
N GLN A 158 5.13 -9.34 -16.81
CA GLN A 158 4.93 -10.69 -16.26
C GLN A 158 3.70 -10.69 -15.35
N THR A 159 2.55 -11.14 -15.84
CA THR A 159 1.27 -11.05 -15.12
C THR A 159 1.02 -12.19 -14.12
N THR A 160 1.88 -13.21 -14.11
CA THR A 160 1.76 -14.38 -13.21
C THR A 160 3.12 -14.81 -12.69
N LEU A 161 3.16 -15.36 -11.48
CA LEU A 161 4.38 -16.00 -10.95
C LEU A 161 4.84 -17.16 -11.86
N THR A 162 6.15 -17.35 -11.96
CA THR A 162 6.71 -18.54 -12.63
C THR A 162 6.36 -19.81 -11.83
N PRO A 163 6.38 -21.01 -12.45
CA PRO A 163 6.10 -22.26 -11.73
C PRO A 163 6.98 -22.47 -10.49
N GLN A 164 8.25 -22.05 -10.56
CA GLN A 164 9.18 -22.14 -9.43
C GLN A 164 8.80 -21.17 -8.30
N GLN A 165 8.47 -19.92 -8.62
CA GLN A 165 8.00 -18.95 -7.64
C GLN A 165 6.68 -19.41 -7.01
N GLN A 166 5.73 -19.88 -7.81
CA GLN A 166 4.45 -20.37 -7.31
C GLN A 166 4.63 -21.53 -6.32
N SER A 167 5.46 -22.52 -6.67
CA SER A 167 5.75 -23.65 -5.78
C SER A 167 6.38 -23.22 -4.44
N ALA A 168 7.13 -22.12 -4.41
CA ALA A 168 7.80 -21.63 -3.21
C ALA A 168 6.91 -20.66 -2.40
N LEU A 169 6.16 -19.80 -3.07
CA LEU A 169 5.45 -18.67 -2.46
C LEU A 169 3.99 -19.01 -2.11
N SER A 170 3.30 -19.88 -2.86
CA SER A 170 1.89 -20.20 -2.58
C SER A 170 1.64 -20.71 -1.15
N PRO A 171 2.48 -21.59 -0.56
CA PRO A 171 2.29 -22.00 0.84
C PRO A 171 2.45 -20.84 1.83
N VAL A 172 3.37 -19.91 1.56
CA VAL A 172 3.63 -18.76 2.42
C VAL A 172 2.50 -17.74 2.31
N ILE A 173 2.01 -17.48 1.10
CA ILE A 173 0.85 -16.61 0.85
C ILE A 173 -0.38 -17.17 1.58
N ALA A 174 -0.70 -18.45 1.36
CA ALA A 174 -1.87 -19.09 1.98
C ALA A 174 -1.80 -19.17 3.52
N ALA A 175 -0.61 -19.22 4.10
CA ALA A 175 -0.44 -19.26 5.55
C ALA A 175 -0.57 -17.88 6.23
N ASN A 176 -0.40 -16.79 5.49
CA ASN A 176 -0.33 -15.44 6.03
C ASN A 176 -1.56 -14.59 5.70
N TRP A 177 -2.13 -14.73 4.50
CA TRP A 177 -3.38 -14.07 4.12
C TRP A 177 -4.59 -14.86 4.64
N ASN A 178 -5.44 -14.24 5.46
CA ASN A 178 -6.62 -14.85 6.09
C ASN A 178 -7.93 -14.13 5.78
#